data_AF-A0A2M9IM32-F1
#
_entry.id   AF-A0A2M9IM32-F1
#
_cell.length_a   1.000
_cell.length_b   1.000
_cell.length_c   1.000
_cell.angle_alpha   90.00
_cell.angle_beta   90.00
_cell.angle_gamma   90.00
#
_symmetry.space_group_name_H-M   'P 1'
#
loop_
_entity.id
_entity.type
_entity.pdbx_description
1 polymer ?
#
loop_
_entity_poly.entity_id
_entity_poly.type
_entity_poly.pdbx_seq_one_letter_code
_entity_poly.pdbx_strand_id
1 'polypeptide(L)' 'MEVAAGLKDIVPVRDSKVPDGPSLAFGAGSWASFIGELKSGTTASN' A
#
# COMPACT_ATOMS: atom_id res chain seq x y z
N MET A 1 1.72 -14.34 3.62
CA MET A 1 2.37 -13.02 3.41
C MET A 1 1.31 -12.10 2.81
N GLU A 2 0.88 -11.06 3.54
CA GLU A 2 -0.24 -10.17 3.13
C GLU A 2 0.25 -8.88 2.42
N VAL A 3 1.57 -8.65 2.43
CA VAL A 3 2.28 -7.67 1.62
C VAL A 3 3.41 -8.40 0.90
N ALA A 4 3.46 -8.31 -0.43
CA ALA A 4 4.54 -8.93 -1.21
C ALA A 4 5.70 -7.94 -1.35
N ALA A 5 6.80 -8.17 -0.63
CA ALA A 5 8.05 -7.46 -0.83
C ALA A 5 8.79 -8.07 -2.04
N GLY A 6 9.21 -7.25 -3.01
CA GLY A 6 10.04 -7.72 -4.13
C GLY A 6 9.87 -6.99 -5.46
N LEU A 7 8.85 -6.13 -5.61
CA LEU A 7 8.67 -5.27 -6.79
C LEU A 7 9.26 -3.90 -6.47
N LYS A 8 10.23 -3.44 -7.28
CA LYS A 8 11.10 -2.31 -6.91
C LYS A 8 10.41 -0.95 -6.83
N ASP A 9 9.22 -0.78 -7.40
CA ASP A 9 8.60 0.54 -7.55
C ASP A 9 7.13 0.60 -7.10
N ILE A 10 6.57 -0.54 -6.70
CA ILE A 10 5.17 -0.63 -6.28
C ILE A 10 5.04 -1.42 -4.98
N VAL A 11 4.04 -1.03 -4.19
CA VAL A 11 3.66 -1.71 -2.95
C VAL A 11 2.36 -2.47 -3.21
N PRO A 12 2.42 -3.79 -3.49
CA PRO A 12 1.24 -4.61 -3.69
C PRO A 12 0.62 -5.01 -2.35
N VAL A 13 -0.68 -4.72 -2.18
CA VAL A 13 -1.47 -5.14 -1.01
C VAL A 13 -2.42 -6.26 -1.44
N ARG A 14 -2.41 -7.39 -0.72
CA ARG A 14 -3.31 -8.53 -0.96
C ARG A 14 -4.24 -8.70 0.25
N ASP A 15 -5.44 -8.14 0.15
CA ASP A 15 -6.51 -8.36 1.14
C ASP A 15 -7.41 -9.56 0.78
N SER A 16 -7.36 -10.03 -0.47
CA SER A 16 -8.11 -11.20 -0.91
C SER A 16 -7.35 -12.51 -0.66
N LYS A 17 -8.04 -13.51 -0.10
CA LYS A 17 -7.53 -14.89 0.03
C LYS A 17 -7.60 -15.69 -1.30
N VAL A 18 -8.08 -15.09 -2.40
CA VAL A 18 -8.08 -15.68 -3.74
C VAL A 18 -6.74 -15.39 -4.40
N PRO A 19 -5.89 -16.41 -4.66
CA PRO A 19 -4.52 -16.19 -5.16
C PRO A 19 -4.46 -15.39 -6.47
N ASP A 20 -5.41 -15.61 -7.37
CA ASP A 20 -5.50 -14.95 -8.68
C ASP A 20 -6.50 -13.79 -8.69
N GLY A 21 -6.93 -13.34 -7.50
CA GLY A 21 -7.84 -12.22 -7.35
C GLY A 21 -7.20 -10.87 -7.73
N PRO A 22 -8.03 -9.85 -8.02
CA PRO A 22 -7.55 -8.51 -8.30
C PRO A 22 -6.72 -7.96 -7.13
N SER A 23 -5.71 -7.17 -7.45
CA SER A 23 -4.76 -6.61 -6.49
C SER A 23 -4.75 -5.10 -6.54
N LEU A 24 -4.61 -4.48 -5.37
CA LEU A 24 -4.42 -3.05 -5.26
C LEU A 24 -2.91 -2.76 -5.15
N ALA A 25 -2.39 -1.93 -6.05
CA ALA A 25 -0.99 -1.55 -6.08
C ALA A 25 -0.86 -0.03 -6.02
N PHE A 26 0.01 0.45 -5.13
CA PHE A 26 0.34 1.86 -4.99
C PHE A 26 1.79 2.11 -5.43
N GLY A 27 2.08 3.30 -5.95
CA GLY A 27 3.46 3.71 -6.18
C GLY A 27 4.21 3.85 -4.86
N ALA A 28 5.51 3.54 -4.88
CA ALA A 28 6.34 3.63 -3.67
C ALA A 28 6.32 5.03 -3.03
N GLY A 29 6.32 6.10 -3.85
CA GLY A 29 6.27 7.48 -3.37
C GLY A 29 4.93 7.82 -2.69
N SER A 30 3.80 7.45 -3.29
CA SER A 30 2.47 7.71 -2.70
C SER A 30 2.26 6.94 -1.40
N TRP A 31 2.78 5.70 -1.32
CA TRP A 31 2.76 4.92 -0.08
C TRP A 31 3.61 5.58 1.01
N ALA A 32 4.80 6.08 0.67
CA ALA A 32 5.66 6.79 1.61
C ALA A 32 5.00 8.06 2.17
N SER A 33 4.35 8.86 1.30
CA SER A 33 3.58 10.05 1.72
C SER A 33 2.44 9.69 2.68
N PHE A 34 1.64 8.68 2.35
CA PHE A 34 0.56 8.20 3.21
C PHE A 34 1.05 7.80 4.61
N ILE A 35 2.17 7.06 4.70
CA ILE A 35 2.76 6.68 5.99
C ILE A 35 3.31 7.91 6.73
N GLY A 36 3.88 8.88 6.03
CA GLY A 36 4.34 10.15 6.61
C GLY A 36 3.20 10.94 7.25
N GLU A 37 2.08 11.07 6.53
CA GLU A 37 0.84 11.71 6.99
C GLU A 37 0.28 11.01 8.23
N LEU A 38 0.16 9.67 8.19
CA LEU A 38 -0.33 8.88 9.33
C LEU A 38 0.54 9.06 10.59
N LYS A 39 1.87 9.08 10.44
CA LYS A 39 2.81 9.31 11.55
C LYS A 39 2.73 10.72 12.11
N SER A 40 2.41 11.70 11.27
CA SER A 40 2.25 13.09 11.69
C SER A 40 0.92 13.37 12.40
N GLY A 41 0.01 12.38 12.44
CA GLY A 41 -1.36 12.57 12.92
C GLY A 41 -2.23 13.41 11.98
N THR A 42 -1.73 13.74 10.79
CA THR A 42 -2.47 14.45 9.75
C THR A 42 -3.10 13.41 8.84
N THR A 43 -4.30 12.94 9.18
CA THR A 43 -5.13 12.23 8.20
C THR A 43 -5.90 13.24 7.38
N ALA A 44 -6.00 13.02 6.07
CA ALA A 44 -6.89 13.82 5.22
C ALA A 44 -8.32 13.79 5.82
N SER A 45 -8.82 14.96 6.23
CA SER A 45 -10.21 15.10 6.65
C SER A 45 -11.10 14.88 5.43
N ASN A 46 -12.03 13.94 5.55
CA ASN A 46 -12.97 13.53 4.51
C ASN A 46 -14.15 14.47 4.38
#